data_AF-C7H718-F1
#
_entry.id   AF-C7H718-F1
#
_cell.length_a   1.000
_cell.length_b   1.000
_cell.length_c   1.000
_cell.angle_alpha   90.00
_cell.angle_beta   90.00
_cell.angle_gamma   90.00
#
_symmetry.space_group_name_H-M   'P 1'
#
loop_
_entity.id
_entity.type
_entity.pdbx_description
1 polymer ?
#
loop_
_entity_poly.entity_id
_entity_poly.type
_entity_poly.pdbx_seq_one_letter_code
_entity_poly.pdbx_strand_id
1 'polypeptide(L)'
;MGLPLFFLFKDSAGTSLAAMAMIVVMLPCFLVAMYEKHGQPLEVVVKNIIQTKLTRPKVRPYQTENLYALLEKQRALEKEVSAIVKRTDKKDAGSRRKQA
;
A
#
# COMPACT_ATOMS: atom_id res chain seq x y z
N MET A 1 -33.52 0.27 -5.88
CA MET A 1 -33.23 0.66 -7.28
C MET A 1 -34.23 0.13 -8.31
N GLY A 2 -35.05 -0.89 -8.04
CA GLY A 2 -35.97 -1.45 -9.05
C GLY A 2 -37.23 -0.63 -9.32
N LEU A 3 -37.82 -0.04 -8.27
CA LEU A 3 -39.06 0.73 -8.40
C LEU A 3 -38.92 2.00 -9.25
N PRO A 4 -37.84 2.81 -9.12
CA PRO A 4 -37.63 3.97 -10.00
C PRO A 4 -37.44 3.56 -11.47
N LEU A 5 -36.72 2.47 -11.72
CA LEU A 5 -36.48 1.97 -13.08
C LEU A 5 -37.78 1.50 -13.76
N PHE A 6 -38.68 0.89 -12.98
CA PHE A 6 -39.97 0.44 -13.48
C PHE A 6 -40.87 1.61 -13.88
N PHE A 7 -40.92 2.69 -13.11
CA PHE A 7 -41.69 3.87 -13.50
C PHE A 7 -41.16 4.50 -14.79
N LEU A 8 -39.84 4.51 -15.01
CA LEU A 8 -39.25 5.00 -16.27
C LEU A 8 -39.57 4.11 -17.48
N PHE A 9 -39.57 2.78 -17.32
CA PHE A 9 -39.85 1.86 -18.43
C PHE A 9 -41.33 1.61 -18.67
N LYS A 10 -42.19 1.84 -17.67
CA LYS A 10 -43.64 1.59 -17.73
C LYS A 10 -44.35 2.48 -18.75
N ASP A 11 -43.85 3.69 -18.97
CA ASP A 11 -44.45 4.63 -19.94
C ASP A 11 -44.06 4.31 -21.40
N SER A 12 -42.97 3.57 -21.64
CA SER A 12 -42.47 3.31 -22.99
C SER A 12 -42.71 1.88 -23.52
N ALA A 13 -42.70 0.86 -22.66
CA ALA A 13 -42.62 -0.54 -23.13
C ALA A 13 -43.72 -1.46 -22.57
N GLY A 14 -44.72 -0.91 -21.87
CA GLY A 14 -45.80 -1.68 -21.26
C GLY A 14 -45.39 -2.35 -19.95
N THR A 15 -46.40 -2.64 -19.13
CA THR A 15 -46.23 -3.07 -17.73
C THR A 15 -45.52 -4.43 -17.61
N SER A 16 -45.74 -5.34 -18.56
CA SER A 16 -45.15 -6.69 -18.56
C SER A 16 -43.64 -6.66 -18.84
N LEU A 17 -43.20 -5.89 -19.84
CA LEU A 17 -41.79 -5.77 -20.19
C LEU A 17 -41.02 -4.99 -19.10
N ALA A 18 -41.62 -3.92 -18.58
CA ALA A 18 -41.04 -3.17 -17.47
C ALA A 18 -40.88 -4.03 -16.20
N ALA A 19 -41.84 -4.92 -15.91
CA ALA A 19 -41.73 -5.85 -14.79
C ALA A 19 -40.63 -6.89 -15.01
N MET A 20 -40.49 -7.45 -16.22
CA MET A 20 -39.39 -8.37 -16.55
C MET A 20 -38.02 -7.69 -16.42
N ALA A 21 -37.88 -6.45 -16.90
CA ALA A 21 -36.66 -5.67 -16.76
C ALA A 21 -36.33 -5.39 -15.28
N MET A 22 -37.34 -5.10 -14.44
CA MET A 22 -37.15 -4.92 -13.01
C MET A 22 -36.58 -6.19 -12.36
N ILE A 23 -37.14 -7.36 -12.69
CA ILE A 23 -36.69 -8.66 -12.14
C ILE A 23 -35.24 -8.94 -12.55
N VAL A 24 -34.90 -8.76 -13.82
CA VAL A 24 -33.54 -8.99 -14.34
C VAL A 24 -32.50 -8.10 -13.65
N VAL A 25 -32.87 -6.86 -13.30
CA VAL A 25 -31.96 -5.93 -12.60
C VAL A 25 -31.86 -6.24 -11.11
N MET A 26 -32.96 -6.65 -10.47
CA MET A 26 -32.97 -6.95 -9.03
C MET A 26 -32.34 -8.31 -8.70
N LEU A 27 -32.51 -9.32 -9.54
CA LEU A 27 -32.00 -10.69 -9.33
C LEU A 27 -30.47 -10.75 -9.08
N PRO A 28 -29.59 -10.12 -9.88
CA PRO A 28 -28.15 -10.15 -9.62
C PRO A 28 -27.77 -9.37 -8.36
N CYS A 29 -28.48 -8.29 -8.04
CA CYS A 29 -28.25 -7.53 -6.81
C CYS A 29 -28.66 -8.33 -5.57
N PHE A 30 -29.73 -9.13 -5.67
CA PHE A 30 -30.19 -10.02 -4.63
C PHE A 30 -29.22 -11.16 -4.37
N LEU A 31 -28.65 -11.76 -5.43
CA LEU A 31 -27.59 -12.75 -5.28
C LEU A 31 -26.38 -12.16 -4.58
N VAL A 32 -25.94 -10.94 -4.92
CA VAL A 32 -24.81 -10.29 -4.22
C VAL A 32 -25.15 -9.99 -2.74
N ALA A 33 -26.38 -9.56 -2.45
CA ALA A 33 -26.80 -9.23 -1.08
C ALA A 33 -26.99 -10.47 -0.20
N MET A 34 -27.54 -11.57 -0.75
CA MET A 34 -27.79 -12.82 -0.02
C MET A 34 -26.63 -13.82 -0.08
N TYR A 35 -25.62 -13.61 -0.94
CA TYR A 35 -24.49 -14.52 -1.03
C TYR A 35 -23.52 -14.32 0.13
N GLU A 36 -23.83 -14.97 1.24
CA GLU A 36 -22.92 -15.19 2.34
C GLU A 36 -22.11 -16.45 2.07
N LYS A 37 -20.88 -16.28 1.56
CA LYS A 37 -19.98 -17.42 1.46
C LYS A 37 -19.36 -17.65 2.84
N HIS A 38 -19.62 -18.81 3.43
CA HIS A 38 -19.07 -19.20 4.75
C HIS A 38 -19.47 -18.26 5.90
N GLY A 39 -20.64 -17.59 5.81
CA GLY A 39 -21.10 -16.64 6.82
C GLY A 39 -20.41 -15.27 6.76
N GLN A 40 -19.67 -14.99 5.68
CA GLN A 40 -19.06 -13.68 5.45
C GLN A 40 -19.76 -12.96 4.28
N PRO A 41 -20.12 -11.68 4.45
CA PRO A 41 -20.66 -10.89 3.36
C PRO A 41 -19.57 -10.62 2.32
N LEU A 42 -19.96 -10.55 1.04
CA LEU A 42 -19.04 -10.34 -0.09
C LEU A 42 -18.20 -9.06 0.05
N GLU A 43 -18.72 -8.03 0.69
CA GLU A 43 -18.03 -6.77 0.97
C GLU A 43 -16.72 -6.99 1.73
N VAL A 44 -16.74 -7.86 2.75
CA VAL A 44 -15.56 -8.19 3.56
C VAL A 44 -14.55 -8.98 2.74
N VAL A 45 -15.03 -9.91 1.91
CA VAL A 45 -14.18 -10.69 1.01
C VAL A 45 -13.47 -9.79 0.00
N VAL A 46 -14.20 -8.89 -0.65
CA VAL A 46 -13.65 -7.94 -1.64
C VAL A 46 -12.65 -7.00 -0.98
N LYS A 47 -12.96 -6.47 0.21
CA LYS A 47 -12.04 -5.63 0.99
C LYS A 47 -10.73 -6.35 1.28
N ASN A 48 -10.79 -7.62 1.68
CA ASN A 48 -9.59 -8.43 1.91
C ASN A 48 -8.79 -8.66 0.62
N ILE A 49 -9.46 -8.89 -0.50
CA ILE A 49 -8.79 -9.05 -1.80
C ILE A 49 -8.06 -7.76 -2.19
N ILE A 50 -8.73 -6.61 -2.10
CA ILE A 50 -8.14 -5.31 -2.43
C ILE A 50 -6.93 -5.03 -1.53
N GLN A 51 -7.09 -5.21 -0.22
CA GLN A 51 -6.03 -4.93 0.76
C GLN A 51 -4.81 -5.83 0.55
N THR A 52 -5.01 -7.11 0.21
CA THR A 52 -3.93 -8.07 0.00
C THR A 52 -3.27 -7.96 -1.37
N LYS A 53 -4.02 -7.58 -2.42
CA LYS A 53 -3.50 -7.54 -3.80
C LYS A 53 -2.97 -6.17 -4.21
N LEU A 54 -3.57 -5.07 -3.73
CA LEU A 54 -3.25 -3.71 -4.17
C LEU A 54 -2.51 -2.91 -3.10
N THR A 55 -3.00 -2.92 -1.85
CA THR A 55 -2.46 -2.04 -0.81
C THR A 55 -1.17 -2.57 -0.19
N ARG A 56 -1.02 -3.89 -0.07
CA ARG A 56 0.14 -4.50 0.60
C ARG A 56 1.27 -4.78 -0.39
N PRO A 57 2.53 -4.34 -0.13
CA PRO A 57 3.66 -4.67 -0.99
C PRO A 57 3.90 -6.18 -1.02
N LYS A 58 4.19 -6.71 -2.22
CA LYS A 58 4.40 -8.16 -2.45
C LYS A 58 5.61 -8.71 -1.69
N VAL A 59 6.64 -7.87 -1.50
CA VAL A 59 7.79 -8.19 -0.66
C VAL A 59 7.46 -7.74 0.75
N ARG A 60 7.47 -8.67 1.72
CA ARG A 60 7.39 -8.34 3.14
C ARG A 60 8.65 -7.54 3.50
N PRO A 61 8.56 -6.25 3.82
CA PRO A 61 9.74 -5.51 4.23
C PRO A 61 10.12 -5.97 5.64
N TYR A 62 11.17 -6.79 5.74
CA TYR A 62 11.78 -7.11 7.02
C TYR A 62 12.66 -5.93 7.43
N GLN A 63 12.06 -4.95 8.10
CA GLN A 63 12.82 -3.93 8.78
C GLN A 63 13.16 -4.45 10.17
N THR A 64 14.40 -4.91 10.34
CA THR A 64 14.95 -5.24 11.65
C THR A 64 15.76 -4.04 12.12
N GLU A 65 15.54 -3.58 13.35
CA GLU A 65 16.47 -2.66 14.01
C GLU A 65 17.74 -3.42 14.39
N ASN A 66 18.63 -3.59 13.41
CA ASN A 66 19.87 -4.32 13.59
C ASN A 66 20.90 -3.45 14.32
N LEU A 67 21.39 -3.96 15.45
CA LEU A 67 22.55 -3.40 16.18
C LEU A 67 23.77 -3.21 15.26
N TYR A 68 23.93 -4.07 14.25
CA TYR A 68 24.99 -3.98 13.25
C TYR A 68 24.96 -2.66 12.46
N ALA A 69 23.78 -2.10 12.16
CA ALA A 69 23.68 -0.83 11.45
C ALA A 69 24.21 0.35 12.28
N LEU A 70 24.13 0.26 13.61
CA LEU A 70 24.73 1.25 14.51
C LEU A 70 26.26 1.10 14.56
N LEU A 71 26.76 -0.14 14.60
CA LEU A 71 28.21 -0.42 14.57
C LEU A 71 28.87 0.04 13.27
N GLU A 72 28.20 -0.11 12.12
CA GLU A 72 28.68 0.40 10.84
C GLU A 72 28.78 1.93 10.82
N LYS A 73 27.77 2.62 11.38
CA LYS A 73 27.79 4.09 11.51
C LYS A 73 28.92 4.56 12.43
N GLN A 74 29.14 3.89 13.57
CA GLN A 74 30.26 4.20 14.47
C GLN A 74 31.60 4.02 13.75
N ARG A 75 31.77 2.93 13.02
CA ARG A 75 33.00 2.65 12.26
C ARG A 75 33.25 3.68 11.14
N ALA A 76 32.20 4.14 10.46
CA ALA A 76 32.32 5.19 9.43
C ALA A 76 32.80 6.51 10.05
N LEU A 77 32.19 6.92 11.16
CA LEU A 77 32.58 8.14 11.89
C LEU A 77 34.02 8.08 12.41
N GLU A 78 34.44 6.96 13.01
CA GLU A 78 35.84 6.79 13.47
C GLU A 78 36.85 6.89 12.32
N LYS A 79 36.52 6.32 11.16
CA LYS A 79 37.37 6.42 9.96
C LYS A 79 37.48 7.87 9.48
N GLU A 80 36.39 8.61 9.44
CA GLU A 80 36.39 10.03 9.06
C GLU A 80 37.24 10.86 10.03
N VAL A 81 37.04 10.69 11.34
CA VAL A 81 37.82 11.40 12.37
C VAL A 81 39.31 11.07 12.23
N SER A 82 39.67 9.80 12.08
CA SER A 82 41.07 9.40 11.92
C SER A 82 41.70 9.96 10.63
N ALA A 83 40.92 10.10 9.55
CA ALA A 83 41.38 10.72 8.31
C ALA A 83 41.61 12.22 8.46
N ILE A 84 40.74 12.91 9.20
CA ILE A 84 40.89 14.34 9.52
C ILE A 84 42.16 14.55 10.36
N VAL A 85 42.34 13.77 11.44
CA VAL A 85 43.53 13.87 12.31
C VAL A 85 44.81 13.64 11.51
N LYS A 86 44.90 12.57 10.71
CA LYS A 86 46.07 12.29 9.85
C LYS A 86 46.34 13.39 8.83
N ARG A 87 45.29 14.05 8.30
CA ARG A 87 45.45 15.19 7.39
C ARG A 87 46.03 16.41 8.13
N THR A 88 45.56 16.67 9.34
CA THR A 88 46.07 17.76 10.19
C THR A 88 47.52 17.53 10.58
N ASP A 89 47.88 16.32 11.06
CA ASP A 89 49.25 15.97 11.45
C ASP A 89 50.26 16.16 10.31
N LYS A 90 49.90 15.73 9.09
CA LYS A 90 50.75 15.92 7.90
C LYS A 90 50.93 17.39 7.54
N LYS A 91 49.91 18.23 7.75
CA LYS A 91 49.97 19.67 7.49
C LYS A 91 50.89 20.37 8.49
N ASP A 92 50.81 20.01 9.76
CA ASP A 92 51.69 20.54 10.81
C ASP A 92 53.15 20.10 10.63
N ALA A 93 53.39 18.84 10.28
CA ALA A 93 54.73 18.35 9.99
C ALA A 93 55.39 19.07 8.79
N GLY A 94 54.61 19.38 7.75
CA GLY A 94 55.07 20.14 6.58
C GLY A 94 55.32 21.63 6.87
N SER A 95 54.55 22.22 7.78
CA SER A 95 54.74 23.60 8.26
C SER A 95 56.04 23.74 9.06
N ARG A 96 56.28 22.83 10.01
CA ARG A 96 57.45 22.87 10.91
C ARG A 96 58.78 22.68 10.16
N ARG A 97 58.78 21.92 9.06
CA ARG A 97 59.97 21.69 8.21
C ARG A 97 60.32 22.89 7.29
N LYS A 98 59.42 23.85 7.10
CA LYS A 98 59.68 25.08 6.32
C LYS A 98 60.19 26.25 7.17
N GLN A 99 60.11 26.14 8.50
CA GLN A 99 60.56 27.18 9.45
C GLN A 99 61.96 26.91 10.03
N ALA A 100 62.56 25.76 9.72
CA ALA A 100 63.94 25.42 10.05
C ALA A 100 64.82 25.52 8.79
#